data_AF-A0A7V9FNS4-F1
#
_entry.id   AF-A0A7V9FNS4-F1
#
_cell.length_a   1.000
_cell.length_b   1.000
_cell.length_c   1.000
_cell.angle_alpha   90.00
_cell.angle_beta   90.00
_cell.angle_gamma   90.00
#
_symmetry.space_group_name_H-M   'P 1'
#
loop_
_entity.id
_entity.type
_entity.pdbx_description
1 polymer ?
#
loop_
_entity_poly.entity_id
_entity_poly.type
_entity_poly.pdbx_seq_one_letter_code
_entity_poly.pdbx_strand_id
1 'polypeptide(L)'
;MPVASPERYLANLNPAQREAVLHTEGPLLVIAGAGSGKTRVLTHRVAHLISAVGVKPNEILAITFTNKAAGEMRERLTNMLGPLSRAIWILTFHAACGRMLRAEAERLGYRSNFTIYDSQDQLRLVKQCLEELEKDPKRFVPRGIHAQISNAKNQLVTPAMYTERVASFYDQTVAEVYELYQRRLHASNAVDFDDMLMLTVEVLERFPDARTRWQKAFRYVLVDEYQDTNHAQYRLLQLLAESHQNVCAVGDPDQCLIAGTMVTMADGTKKPIEHVCVGDEVLSCLGSGAFGPARVTRT
;
A
#
# COMPACT_ATOMS: atom_id res chain seq x y z
N MET A 1 15.43 -20.25 20.64
CA MET A 1 15.00 -21.27 19.67
C MET A 1 15.87 -21.14 18.42
N PRO A 2 16.36 -22.22 17.84
CA PRO A 2 17.21 -22.14 16.66
C PRO A 2 16.41 -21.58 15.48
N VAL A 3 17.00 -20.63 14.77
CA VAL A 3 16.50 -20.09 13.49
C VAL A 3 16.33 -21.27 12.52
N ALA A 4 15.20 -21.34 11.79
CA ALA A 4 14.94 -22.46 10.89
C ALA A 4 16.06 -22.62 9.84
N SER A 5 16.56 -23.86 9.66
CA SER A 5 17.56 -24.20 8.64
C SER A 5 16.95 -24.21 7.23
N PRO A 6 17.76 -23.99 6.17
CA PRO A 6 17.30 -24.04 4.77
C PRO A 6 16.51 -25.30 4.41
N GLU A 7 16.94 -26.46 4.89
CA GLU A 7 16.26 -27.73 4.68
C GLU A 7 14.82 -27.69 5.19
N ARG A 8 14.58 -27.09 6.36
CA ARG A 8 13.27 -27.11 7.03
C ARG A 8 12.25 -26.21 6.34
N TYR A 9 12.62 -24.98 5.97
CA TYR A 9 11.66 -24.08 5.32
C TYR A 9 11.54 -24.35 3.81
N LEU A 10 12.52 -24.96 3.15
CA LEU A 10 12.39 -25.29 1.72
C LEU A 10 11.65 -26.63 1.47
N ALA A 11 11.61 -27.55 2.45
CA ALA A 11 11.09 -28.92 2.27
C ALA A 11 9.69 -29.02 1.66
N ASN A 12 8.80 -28.08 2.00
CA ASN A 12 7.39 -28.17 1.63
C ASN A 12 7.01 -27.24 0.46
N LEU A 13 7.99 -26.66 -0.25
CA LEU A 13 7.75 -25.77 -1.39
C LEU A 13 7.75 -26.58 -2.70
N ASN A 14 6.83 -26.25 -3.61
CA ASN A 14 6.91 -26.78 -4.97
C ASN A 14 8.12 -26.16 -5.73
N PRO A 15 8.51 -26.70 -6.90
CA PRO A 15 9.69 -26.21 -7.63
C PRO A 15 9.67 -24.70 -7.91
N ALA A 16 8.55 -24.15 -8.38
CA ALA A 16 8.42 -22.72 -8.70
C ALA A 16 8.49 -21.83 -7.44
N GLN A 17 7.84 -22.25 -6.34
CA GLN A 17 7.94 -21.56 -5.06
C GLN A 17 9.38 -21.58 -4.53
N ARG A 18 10.08 -22.70 -4.69
CA ARG A 18 11.48 -22.84 -4.28
C ARG A 18 12.39 -21.93 -5.11
N GLU A 19 12.20 -21.87 -6.42
CA GLU A 19 12.92 -20.96 -7.31
C GLU A 19 12.73 -19.50 -6.88
N ALA A 20 11.47 -19.08 -6.63
CA ALA A 20 11.16 -17.73 -6.17
C ALA A 20 11.77 -17.40 -4.79
N VAL A 21 11.88 -18.39 -3.89
CA VAL A 21 12.52 -18.21 -2.58
C VAL A 21 14.04 -18.11 -2.68
N LEU A 22 14.66 -18.84 -3.61
CA LEU A 22 16.11 -18.90 -3.80
C LEU A 22 16.67 -17.76 -4.66
N HIS A 23 15.85 -17.10 -5.47
CA HIS A 23 16.28 -15.96 -6.28
C HIS A 23 16.49 -14.71 -5.40
N THR A 24 17.65 -14.49 -4.81
CA THR A 24 17.79 -13.45 -3.74
C THR A 24 18.03 -12.04 -4.26
N GLU A 25 18.93 -11.88 -5.24
CA GLU A 25 19.33 -10.57 -5.78
C GLU A 25 18.58 -10.22 -7.07
N GLY A 26 18.43 -8.92 -7.31
CA GLY A 26 17.75 -8.37 -8.48
C GLY A 26 16.23 -8.31 -8.35
N PRO A 27 15.55 -7.74 -9.36
CA PRO A 27 14.11 -7.61 -9.37
C PRO A 27 13.44 -8.95 -9.67
N LEU A 28 12.43 -9.30 -8.86
CA LEU A 28 11.61 -10.51 -9.04
C LEU A 28 10.13 -10.15 -9.05
N LEU A 29 9.41 -10.63 -10.06
CA LEU A 29 7.95 -10.61 -10.11
C LEU A 29 7.44 -12.05 -10.07
N VAL A 30 6.63 -12.39 -9.07
CA VAL A 30 5.96 -13.68 -8.95
C VAL A 30 4.48 -13.49 -9.29
N ILE A 31 4.08 -14.01 -10.45
CA ILE A 31 2.68 -14.04 -10.87
C ILE A 31 2.07 -15.33 -10.34
N ALA A 32 1.11 -15.22 -9.42
CA ALA A 32 0.62 -16.35 -8.66
C ALA A 32 -0.87 -16.24 -8.35
N GLY A 33 -1.64 -17.20 -8.88
CA GLY A 33 -3.11 -17.27 -8.74
C GLY A 33 -3.60 -17.36 -7.29
N ALA A 34 -4.91 -17.20 -7.09
CA ALA A 34 -5.56 -17.43 -5.79
C ALA A 34 -5.19 -18.81 -5.21
N GLY A 35 -4.84 -18.85 -3.91
CA GLY A 35 -4.48 -20.10 -3.22
C GLY A 35 -3.14 -20.73 -3.59
N SER A 36 -2.35 -20.13 -4.50
CA SER A 36 -1.04 -20.65 -4.94
C SER A 36 0.10 -20.51 -3.90
N GLY A 37 -0.17 -19.84 -2.79
CA GLY A 37 0.81 -19.62 -1.72
C GLY A 37 1.67 -18.36 -1.88
N LYS A 38 1.15 -17.27 -2.48
CA LYS A 38 1.79 -15.94 -2.58
C LYS A 38 2.52 -15.52 -1.30
N THR A 39 1.75 -15.36 -0.21
CA THR A 39 2.28 -14.98 1.10
C THR A 39 3.28 -16.00 1.65
N ARG A 40 3.13 -17.28 1.30
CA ARG A 40 4.06 -18.34 1.71
C ARG A 40 5.42 -18.16 1.03
N VAL A 41 5.44 -17.85 -0.27
CA VAL A 41 6.69 -17.53 -0.99
C VAL A 41 7.40 -16.35 -0.30
N LEU A 42 6.67 -15.27 -0.01
CA LEU A 42 7.23 -14.09 0.66
C LEU A 42 7.83 -14.41 2.04
N THR A 43 7.10 -15.12 2.91
CA THR A 43 7.60 -15.45 4.26
C THR A 43 8.81 -16.38 4.20
N HIS A 44 8.79 -17.37 3.30
CA HIS A 44 9.92 -18.28 3.13
C HIS A 44 11.14 -17.59 2.53
N ARG A 45 10.95 -16.64 1.62
CA ARG A 45 12.01 -15.79 1.07
C ARG A 45 12.68 -14.96 2.16
N VAL A 46 11.91 -14.28 3.00
CA VAL A 46 12.46 -13.51 4.14
C VAL A 46 13.25 -14.41 5.08
N ALA A 47 12.74 -15.60 5.39
CA ALA A 47 13.47 -16.57 6.20
C ALA A 47 14.79 -17.00 5.52
N HIS A 48 14.77 -17.20 4.20
CA HIS A 48 15.96 -17.55 3.43
C HIS A 48 17.02 -16.43 3.42
N LEU A 49 16.61 -15.18 3.21
CA LEU A 49 17.49 -14.02 3.26
C LEU A 49 18.20 -13.90 4.61
N ILE A 50 17.49 -14.12 5.71
CA ILE A 50 18.08 -14.02 7.05
C ILE A 50 18.95 -15.24 7.38
N SER A 51 18.42 -16.45 7.22
CA SER A 51 19.06 -17.68 7.69
C SER A 51 20.23 -18.15 6.82
N ALA A 52 20.12 -18.00 5.50
CA ALA A 52 21.09 -18.55 4.54
C ALA A 52 22.01 -17.47 3.96
N VAL A 53 21.46 -16.30 3.63
CA VAL A 53 22.22 -15.21 3.00
C VAL A 53 22.89 -14.32 4.06
N GLY A 54 22.36 -14.28 5.29
CA GLY A 54 22.89 -13.46 6.38
C GLY A 54 22.47 -11.99 6.32
N VAL A 55 21.35 -11.68 5.67
CA VAL A 55 20.76 -10.34 5.63
C VAL A 55 20.29 -9.94 7.02
N LYS A 56 20.56 -8.70 7.44
CA LYS A 56 20.10 -8.25 8.75
C LYS A 56 18.58 -8.04 8.73
N PRO A 57 17.82 -8.45 9.76
CA PRO A 57 16.37 -8.32 9.75
C PRO A 57 15.86 -6.88 9.50
N ASN A 58 16.58 -5.87 9.98
CA ASN A 58 16.23 -4.47 9.79
C ASN A 58 16.57 -3.93 8.39
N GLU A 59 17.22 -4.72 7.53
CA GLU A 59 17.48 -4.43 6.11
C GLU A 59 16.31 -4.85 5.19
N ILE A 60 15.24 -5.42 5.76
CA ILE A 60 14.11 -6.00 5.03
C ILE A 60 12.83 -5.20 5.32
N LEU A 61 12.22 -4.69 4.25
CA LEU A 61 10.89 -4.09 4.24
C LEU A 61 9.93 -5.03 3.49
N ALA A 62 8.92 -5.53 4.19
CA ALA A 62 7.83 -6.33 3.63
C ALA A 62 6.50 -5.55 3.75
N ILE A 63 5.93 -5.22 2.60
CA ILE A 63 4.72 -4.41 2.47
C ILE A 63 3.53 -5.30 2.10
N THR A 64 2.41 -5.08 2.77
CA THR A 64 1.12 -5.72 2.47
C THR A 64 0.01 -4.67 2.36
N PHE A 65 -1.11 -4.99 1.70
CA PHE A 65 -2.22 -4.02 1.59
C PHE A 65 -3.06 -3.86 2.85
N THR A 66 -3.14 -4.87 3.70
CA THR A 66 -4.01 -4.85 4.89
C THR A 66 -3.25 -5.11 6.17
N ASN A 67 -3.72 -4.52 7.28
CA ASN A 67 -3.18 -4.80 8.60
C ASN A 67 -3.31 -6.28 9.00
N LYS A 68 -4.35 -6.96 8.49
CA LYS A 68 -4.55 -8.40 8.70
C LYS A 68 -3.43 -9.20 8.01
N ALA A 69 -3.14 -8.92 6.74
CA ALA A 69 -2.07 -9.58 6.01
C ALA A 69 -0.69 -9.34 6.64
N ALA A 70 -0.40 -8.09 7.06
CA ALA A 70 0.82 -7.78 7.82
C ALA A 70 0.91 -8.57 9.15
N GLY A 71 -0.22 -8.74 9.84
CA GLY A 71 -0.32 -9.52 11.07
C GLY A 71 -0.02 -11.00 10.84
N GLU A 72 -0.68 -11.62 9.86
CA GLU A 72 -0.49 -13.03 9.49
C GLU A 72 0.95 -13.30 9.00
N MET A 73 1.51 -12.40 8.17
CA MET A 73 2.90 -12.50 7.72
C MET A 73 3.89 -12.44 8.90
N ARG A 74 3.64 -11.54 9.86
CA ARG A 74 4.45 -11.42 11.09
C ARG A 74 4.38 -12.66 11.96
N GLU A 75 3.20 -13.25 12.14
CA GLU A 75 3.03 -14.49 12.89
C GLU A 75 3.82 -15.63 12.26
N ARG A 76 3.67 -15.83 10.94
CA ARG A 76 4.42 -16.84 10.18
C ARG A 76 5.93 -16.67 10.33
N LEU A 77 6.44 -15.45 10.16
CA LEU A 77 7.87 -15.17 10.32
C LEU A 77 8.36 -15.34 11.75
N THR A 78 7.53 -15.05 12.74
CA THR A 78 7.86 -15.29 14.15
C THR A 78 7.99 -16.79 14.44
N ASN A 79 7.14 -17.62 13.85
CA ASN A 79 7.26 -19.08 13.96
C ASN A 79 8.53 -19.64 13.29
N MET A 80 9.01 -19.00 12.22
CA MET A 80 10.21 -19.44 11.48
C MET A 80 11.53 -18.90 12.05
N LEU A 81 11.53 -17.65 12.51
CA LEU A 81 12.74 -16.89 12.88
C LEU A 81 12.81 -16.51 14.36
N GLY A 82 11.73 -16.74 15.11
CA GLY A 82 11.65 -16.40 16.53
C GLY A 82 11.83 -14.89 16.77
N PRO A 83 12.62 -14.47 17.77
CA PRO A 83 12.78 -13.05 18.14
C PRO A 83 13.32 -12.15 17.03
N LEU A 84 14.04 -12.70 16.04
CA LEU A 84 14.60 -11.92 14.92
C LEU A 84 13.51 -11.26 14.06
N SER A 85 12.31 -11.85 14.00
CA SER A 85 11.19 -11.33 13.20
C SER A 85 10.76 -9.91 13.63
N ARG A 86 11.02 -9.53 14.89
CA ARG A 86 10.61 -8.22 15.46
C ARG A 86 11.33 -7.04 14.84
N ALA A 87 12.54 -7.25 14.32
CA ALA A 87 13.34 -6.20 13.70
C ALA A 87 12.98 -5.97 12.21
N ILE A 88 12.18 -6.87 11.61
CA ILE A 88 11.72 -6.78 10.22
C ILE A 88 10.59 -5.77 10.11
N TRP A 89 10.64 -4.91 9.10
CA TRP A 89 9.54 -4.00 8.82
C TRP A 89 8.45 -4.72 8.03
N ILE A 90 7.46 -5.29 8.74
CA ILE A 90 6.28 -5.93 8.14
C ILE A 90 5.08 -5.02 8.32
N LEU A 91 4.75 -4.22 7.31
CA LEU A 91 3.84 -3.08 7.44
C LEU A 91 2.90 -2.96 6.25
N THR A 92 1.88 -2.11 6.36
CA THR A 92 1.19 -1.57 5.19
C THR A 92 1.97 -0.41 4.59
N PHE A 93 1.67 -0.02 3.35
CA PHE A 93 2.25 1.18 2.73
C PHE A 93 2.11 2.41 3.65
N HIS A 94 0.89 2.67 4.13
CA HIS A 94 0.62 3.77 5.05
C HIS A 94 1.43 3.66 6.34
N ALA A 95 1.49 2.49 6.98
CA ALA A 95 2.26 2.34 8.21
C ALA A 95 3.77 2.54 8.01
N ALA A 96 4.32 2.10 6.86
CA ALA A 96 5.72 2.34 6.50
C ALA A 96 5.97 3.84 6.26
N CYS A 97 5.16 4.49 5.41
CA CYS A 97 5.23 5.92 5.13
C CYS A 97 5.07 6.77 6.38
N GLY A 98 4.11 6.44 7.24
CA GLY A 98 3.91 7.13 8.51
C GLY A 98 5.16 7.10 9.37
N ARG A 99 5.78 5.92 9.52
CA ARG A 99 7.01 5.77 10.31
C ARG A 99 8.20 6.52 9.68
N MET A 100 8.30 6.55 8.35
CA MET A 100 9.32 7.32 7.64
C MET A 100 9.10 8.82 7.82
N LEU A 101 7.87 9.31 7.63
CA LEU A 101 7.51 10.71 7.81
C LEU A 101 7.73 11.17 9.24
N ARG A 102 7.50 10.35 10.28
CA ARG A 102 7.85 10.73 11.66
C ARG A 102 9.33 11.13 11.80
N ALA A 103 10.22 10.56 10.98
CA ALA A 103 11.65 10.90 10.99
C ALA A 103 12.03 12.04 10.04
N GLU A 104 11.23 12.31 8.99
CA GLU A 104 11.61 13.23 7.91
C GLU A 104 10.68 14.45 7.75
N ALA A 105 9.54 14.48 8.44
CA ALA A 105 8.46 15.48 8.28
C ALA A 105 8.94 16.93 8.48
N GLU A 106 9.91 17.15 9.36
CA GLU A 106 10.49 18.48 9.62
C GLU A 106 11.10 19.12 8.38
N ARG A 107 11.59 18.32 7.42
CA ARG A 107 12.12 18.81 6.14
C ARG A 107 11.06 19.46 5.26
N LEU A 108 9.79 19.09 5.48
CA LEU A 108 8.64 19.63 4.76
C LEU A 108 7.87 20.69 5.56
N GLY A 109 8.40 21.12 6.72
CA GLY A 109 7.74 22.14 7.56
C GLY A 109 6.68 21.59 8.51
N TYR A 110 6.52 20.26 8.58
CA TYR A 110 5.66 19.60 9.56
C TYR A 110 6.45 19.30 10.84
N ARG A 111 5.76 19.21 11.99
CA ARG A 111 6.36 18.64 13.18
C ARG A 111 6.24 17.11 13.13
N SER A 112 7.22 16.42 13.69
CA SER A 112 7.23 14.95 13.75
C SER A 112 6.01 14.35 14.47
N ASN A 113 5.29 15.09 15.31
CA ASN A 113 4.10 14.64 16.03
C ASN A 113 2.75 15.00 15.34
N PHE A 114 2.72 15.15 14.03
CA PHE A 114 1.49 15.39 13.25
C PHE A 114 0.32 14.42 13.57
N THR A 115 -0.91 14.90 13.43
CA THR A 115 -2.12 14.08 13.57
C THR A 115 -2.49 13.45 12.23
N ILE A 116 -2.95 12.21 12.22
CA ILE A 116 -3.45 11.56 11.01
C ILE A 116 -4.97 11.70 10.99
N TYR A 117 -5.51 12.39 9.97
CA TYR A 117 -6.94 12.59 9.81
C TYR A 117 -7.59 11.34 9.19
N ASP A 118 -8.64 10.85 9.83
CA ASP A 118 -9.45 9.76 9.29
C ASP A 118 -10.46 10.27 8.25
N SER A 119 -11.28 9.36 7.70
CA SER A 119 -12.26 9.72 6.67
C SER A 119 -13.32 10.71 7.14
N GLN A 120 -13.68 10.71 8.43
CA GLN A 120 -14.65 11.65 8.97
C GLN A 120 -14.03 13.04 9.14
N ASP A 121 -12.80 13.10 9.64
CA ASP A 121 -12.04 14.34 9.78
C ASP A 121 -11.76 14.98 8.42
N GLN A 122 -11.38 14.17 7.42
CA GLN A 122 -11.18 14.61 6.03
C GLN A 122 -12.46 15.25 5.46
N LEU A 123 -13.60 14.57 5.56
CA LEU A 123 -14.88 15.08 5.05
C LEU A 123 -15.33 16.35 5.78
N ARG A 124 -15.11 16.42 7.10
CA ARG A 124 -15.41 17.61 7.89
C ARG A 124 -14.57 18.80 7.41
N LEU A 125 -13.27 18.59 7.17
CA LEU A 125 -12.38 19.65 6.69
C LEU A 125 -12.74 20.10 5.27
N VAL A 126 -13.08 19.18 4.36
CA VAL A 126 -13.56 19.55 3.01
C VAL A 126 -14.83 20.39 3.09
N LYS A 127 -15.78 20.04 3.97
CA LYS A 127 -17.00 20.82 4.17
C LYS A 127 -16.68 22.25 4.66
N GLN A 128 -15.77 22.40 5.62
CA GLN A 128 -15.33 23.71 6.11
C GLN A 128 -14.69 24.54 4.98
N CYS A 129 -13.87 23.92 4.12
CA CYS A 129 -13.25 24.59 2.98
C CYS A 129 -14.30 25.07 1.96
N LEU A 130 -15.34 24.27 1.70
CA LEU A 130 -16.44 24.66 0.81
C LEU A 130 -17.24 25.84 1.36
N GLU A 131 -17.53 25.83 2.67
CA GLU A 131 -18.23 26.93 3.35
C GLU A 131 -17.42 28.24 3.29
N GLU A 132 -16.11 28.18 3.52
CA GLU A 132 -15.21 29.34 3.47
C GLU A 132 -15.03 29.92 2.05
N LEU A 133 -15.07 29.06 1.04
CA LEU A 133 -15.01 29.47 -0.37
C LEU A 133 -16.39 29.83 -0.95
N GLU A 134 -17.42 29.91 -0.11
CA GLU A 134 -18.81 30.22 -0.47
C GLU A 134 -19.37 29.31 -1.59
N LYS A 135 -18.98 28.03 -1.58
CA LYS A 135 -19.42 27.03 -2.58
C LYS A 135 -20.63 26.27 -2.05
N ASP A 136 -21.67 26.16 -2.87
CA ASP A 136 -22.90 25.44 -2.50
C ASP A 136 -22.64 23.92 -2.31
N PRO A 137 -22.79 23.37 -1.09
CA PRO A 137 -22.54 21.95 -0.82
C PRO A 137 -23.55 21.00 -1.47
N LYS A 138 -24.69 21.51 -1.98
CA LYS A 138 -25.62 20.69 -2.78
C LYS A 138 -25.09 20.44 -4.18
N ARG A 139 -24.38 21.42 -4.75
CA ARG A 139 -23.73 21.30 -6.07
C ARG A 139 -22.38 20.61 -5.94
N PHE A 140 -21.65 20.88 -4.86
CA PHE A 140 -20.32 20.37 -4.59
C PHE A 140 -20.34 19.48 -3.36
N VAL A 141 -20.80 18.24 -3.55
CA VAL A 141 -20.91 17.28 -2.45
C VAL A 141 -19.52 16.99 -1.87
N PRO A 142 -19.28 17.19 -0.54
CA PRO A 142 -17.95 17.05 0.07
C PRO A 142 -17.26 15.72 -0.23
N ARG A 143 -18.02 14.62 -0.25
CA ARG A 143 -17.50 13.29 -0.58
C ARG A 143 -16.98 13.19 -2.02
N GLY A 144 -17.66 13.85 -2.97
CA GLY A 144 -17.22 13.89 -4.36
C GLY A 144 -15.95 14.72 -4.54
N ILE A 145 -15.89 15.89 -3.88
CA ILE A 145 -14.69 16.74 -3.89
C ILE A 145 -13.50 16.00 -3.26
N HIS A 146 -13.69 15.39 -2.10
CA HIS A 146 -12.64 14.60 -1.45
C HIS A 146 -12.15 13.45 -2.34
N ALA A 147 -13.04 12.75 -3.04
CA ALA A 147 -12.64 11.68 -3.97
C ALA A 147 -11.73 12.19 -5.10
N GLN A 148 -11.98 13.40 -5.62
CA GLN A 148 -11.11 14.02 -6.63
C GLN A 148 -9.74 14.38 -6.05
N ILE A 149 -9.70 14.94 -4.83
CA ILE A 149 -8.46 15.25 -4.11
C ILE A 149 -7.66 13.98 -3.85
N SER A 150 -8.30 12.93 -3.33
CA SER A 150 -7.68 11.63 -3.06
C SER A 150 -7.11 11.00 -4.34
N ASN A 151 -7.85 11.03 -5.44
CA ASN A 151 -7.36 10.55 -6.73
C ASN A 151 -6.14 11.36 -7.22
N ALA A 152 -6.17 12.70 -7.07
CA ALA A 152 -5.04 13.56 -7.41
C ALA A 152 -3.79 13.20 -6.60
N LYS A 153 -3.91 13.04 -5.28
CA LYS A 153 -2.79 12.65 -4.40
C LYS A 153 -2.23 11.27 -4.74
N ASN A 154 -3.10 10.29 -5.02
CA ASN A 154 -2.69 8.94 -5.44
C ASN A 154 -1.96 8.92 -6.80
N GLN A 155 -2.11 9.97 -7.60
CA GLN A 155 -1.37 10.23 -8.83
C GLN A 155 -0.22 11.24 -8.65
N LEU A 156 0.14 11.57 -7.41
CA LEU A 156 1.19 12.55 -7.05
C LEU A 156 0.96 13.94 -7.65
N VAL A 157 -0.30 14.34 -7.79
CA VAL A 157 -0.69 15.64 -8.33
C VAL A 157 -0.86 16.64 -7.17
N THR A 158 0.00 17.64 -7.13
CA THR A 158 -0.07 18.75 -6.15
C THR A 158 -1.23 19.69 -6.45
N PRO A 159 -1.66 20.54 -5.49
CA PRO A 159 -2.68 21.57 -5.75
C PRO A 159 -2.32 22.47 -6.95
N ALA A 160 -1.05 22.88 -7.05
CA ALA A 160 -0.55 23.65 -8.18
C ALA A 160 -0.70 22.91 -9.52
N MET A 161 -0.27 21.64 -9.58
CA MET A 161 -0.41 20.81 -10.78
C MET A 161 -1.87 20.51 -11.13
N TYR A 162 -2.75 20.40 -10.13
CA TYR A 162 -4.18 20.17 -10.37
C TYR A 162 -4.82 21.41 -11.01
N THR A 163 -4.41 22.61 -10.57
CA THR A 163 -4.88 23.88 -11.12
C THR A 163 -4.57 24.02 -12.62
N GLU A 164 -3.41 23.51 -13.06
CA GLU A 164 -3.03 23.49 -14.50
C GLU A 164 -3.91 22.54 -15.35
N ARG A 165 -4.60 21.59 -14.72
CA ARG A 165 -5.45 20.58 -15.39
C ARG A 165 -6.92 20.96 -15.44
N VAL A 166 -7.29 22.14 -14.93
CA VAL A 166 -8.69 22.59 -14.86
C VAL A 166 -9.28 22.71 -16.27
N ALA A 167 -10.29 21.89 -16.55
CA ALA A 167 -11.00 21.89 -17.83
C ALA A 167 -12.47 22.33 -17.70
N SER A 168 -13.00 22.36 -16.47
CA SER A 168 -14.39 22.71 -16.18
C SER A 168 -14.53 23.56 -14.92
N PHE A 169 -15.70 24.19 -14.75
CA PHE A 169 -16.03 24.91 -13.52
C PHE A 169 -16.02 23.99 -12.28
N TYR A 170 -16.31 22.70 -12.47
CA TYR A 170 -16.23 21.72 -11.39
C TYR A 170 -14.76 21.52 -10.96
N ASP A 171 -13.87 21.31 -11.93
CA ASP A 171 -12.43 21.13 -11.66
C ASP A 171 -11.82 22.37 -11.03
N GLN A 172 -12.25 23.57 -11.46
CA GLN A 172 -11.82 24.82 -10.83
C GLN A 172 -12.19 24.86 -9.35
N THR A 173 -13.42 24.46 -9.01
CA THR A 173 -13.86 24.40 -7.61
C THR A 173 -13.07 23.35 -6.82
N VAL A 174 -12.79 22.18 -7.42
CA VAL A 174 -11.94 21.17 -6.78
C VAL A 174 -10.54 21.72 -6.53
N ALA A 175 -9.94 22.44 -7.49
CA ALA A 175 -8.61 23.02 -7.35
C ALA A 175 -8.54 24.04 -6.19
N GLU A 176 -9.51 24.96 -6.13
CA GLU A 176 -9.62 25.96 -5.05
C GLU A 176 -9.80 25.29 -3.67
N VAL A 177 -10.65 24.26 -3.58
CA VAL A 177 -10.85 23.50 -2.34
C VAL A 177 -9.61 22.70 -1.97
N TYR A 178 -8.92 22.09 -2.92
CA TYR A 178 -7.71 21.30 -2.67
C TYR A 178 -6.58 22.18 -2.12
N GLU A 179 -6.35 23.35 -2.72
CA GLU A 179 -5.39 24.35 -2.26
C GLU A 179 -5.66 24.76 -0.81
N LEU A 180 -6.91 25.11 -0.48
CA LEU A 180 -7.29 25.50 0.88
C LEU A 180 -7.19 24.31 1.85
N TYR A 181 -7.67 23.13 1.45
CA TYR A 181 -7.63 21.90 2.22
C TYR A 181 -6.20 21.54 2.65
N GLN A 182 -5.26 21.56 1.71
CA GLN A 182 -3.87 21.23 2.02
C GLN A 182 -3.21 22.26 2.94
N ARG A 183 -3.49 23.56 2.74
CA ARG A 183 -3.04 24.62 3.65
C ARG A 183 -3.58 24.43 5.07
N ARG A 184 -4.85 24.06 5.22
CA ARG A 184 -5.49 23.82 6.53
C ARG A 184 -4.92 22.59 7.24
N LEU A 185 -4.66 21.50 6.50
CA LEU A 185 -3.97 20.32 7.04
C LEU A 185 -2.59 20.70 7.57
N HIS A 186 -1.77 21.37 6.75
CA HIS A 186 -0.43 21.80 7.14
C HIS A 186 -0.44 22.72 8.36
N ALA A 187 -1.30 23.75 8.36
CA ALA A 187 -1.44 24.67 9.50
C ALA A 187 -1.84 23.97 10.80
N SER A 188 -2.64 22.90 10.70
CA SER A 188 -3.06 22.08 11.83
C SER A 188 -2.02 21.03 12.24
N ASN A 189 -0.86 20.97 11.56
CA ASN A 189 0.13 19.91 11.69
C ASN A 189 -0.55 18.53 11.56
N ALA A 190 -1.39 18.39 10.53
CA ALA A 190 -2.12 17.18 10.23
C ALA A 190 -1.77 16.69 8.82
N VAL A 191 -1.90 15.39 8.62
CA VAL A 191 -1.79 14.72 7.32
C VAL A 191 -2.98 13.78 7.19
N ASP A 192 -3.46 13.57 5.97
CA ASP A 192 -4.41 12.49 5.69
C ASP A 192 -3.70 11.21 5.22
N PHE A 193 -4.47 10.15 4.89
CA PHE A 193 -3.88 8.89 4.45
C PHE A 193 -3.12 9.01 3.12
N ASP A 194 -3.64 9.78 2.17
CA ASP A 194 -3.01 9.94 0.85
C ASP A 194 -1.74 10.81 0.95
N ASP A 195 -1.72 11.80 1.85
CA ASP A 195 -0.55 12.61 2.21
C ASP A 195 0.58 11.74 2.74
N MET A 196 0.27 10.68 3.50
CA MET A 196 1.33 9.79 3.98
C MET A 196 2.14 9.23 2.80
N LEU A 197 1.48 8.85 1.70
CA LEU A 197 2.16 8.37 0.49
C LEU A 197 2.85 9.53 -0.22
N MET A 198 2.09 10.56 -0.55
CA MET A 198 2.55 11.68 -1.38
C MET A 198 3.72 12.44 -0.75
N LEU A 199 3.63 12.81 0.54
CA LEU A 199 4.69 13.52 1.25
C LEU A 199 5.93 12.64 1.44
N THR A 200 5.77 11.32 1.62
CA THR A 200 6.93 10.43 1.71
C THR A 200 7.68 10.40 0.38
N VAL A 201 6.96 10.27 -0.74
CA VAL A 201 7.56 10.36 -2.08
C VAL A 201 8.26 11.71 -2.26
N GLU A 202 7.58 12.80 -1.91
CA GLU A 202 8.15 14.15 -2.00
C GLU A 202 9.45 14.29 -1.20
N VAL A 203 9.51 13.78 0.05
CA VAL A 203 10.75 13.77 0.83
C VAL A 203 11.87 13.05 0.09
N LEU A 204 11.60 11.85 -0.42
CA LEU A 204 12.63 11.03 -1.06
C LEU A 204 13.10 11.60 -2.41
N GLU A 205 12.25 12.35 -3.11
CA GLU A 205 12.61 13.03 -4.36
C GLU A 205 13.40 14.32 -4.09
N ARG A 206 12.97 15.12 -3.11
CA ARG A 206 13.58 16.42 -2.81
C ARG A 206 14.87 16.33 -2.00
N PHE A 207 15.02 15.29 -1.17
CA PHE A 207 16.14 15.16 -0.23
C PHE A 207 16.92 13.85 -0.47
N PRO A 208 17.96 13.87 -1.34
CA PRO A 208 18.74 12.69 -1.68
C PRO A 208 19.39 12.00 -0.46
N ASP A 209 19.75 12.76 0.58
CA ASP A 209 20.31 12.22 1.82
C ASP A 209 19.30 11.35 2.59
N ALA A 210 18.04 11.81 2.68
CA ALA A 210 16.94 11.02 3.23
C ALA A 210 16.71 9.77 2.38
N ARG A 211 16.68 9.90 1.05
CA ARG A 211 16.55 8.75 0.14
C ARG A 211 17.65 7.72 0.34
N THR A 212 18.92 8.13 0.35
CA THR A 212 20.06 7.23 0.57
C THR A 212 20.00 6.57 1.95
N ARG A 213 19.54 7.27 3.00
CA ARG A 213 19.35 6.68 4.32
C ARG A 213 18.36 5.51 4.27
N TRP A 214 17.20 5.70 3.64
CA TRP A 214 16.16 4.66 3.56
C TRP A 214 16.51 3.54 2.58
N GLN A 215 17.19 3.84 1.47
CA GLN A 215 17.74 2.82 0.56
C GLN A 215 18.76 1.92 1.26
N LYS A 216 19.66 2.50 2.09
CA LYS A 216 20.59 1.70 2.92
C LYS A 216 19.87 0.89 3.99
N ALA A 217 18.80 1.44 4.55
CA ALA A 217 18.01 0.76 5.57
C ALA A 217 17.16 -0.37 4.99
N PHE A 218 16.75 -0.33 3.73
CA PHE A 218 15.85 -1.32 3.11
C PHE A 218 16.49 -1.99 1.90
N ARG A 219 17.59 -2.71 2.11
CA ARG A 219 18.27 -3.45 1.04
C ARG A 219 17.36 -4.45 0.31
N TYR A 220 16.33 -4.98 0.95
CA TYR A 220 15.33 -5.84 0.29
C TYR A 220 13.93 -5.29 0.54
N VAL A 221 13.21 -5.05 -0.55
CA VAL A 221 11.81 -4.60 -0.53
C VAL A 221 10.92 -5.70 -1.09
N LEU A 222 9.97 -6.17 -0.31
CA LEU A 222 9.02 -7.20 -0.68
C LEU A 222 7.61 -6.62 -0.67
N VAL A 223 6.80 -6.94 -1.67
CA VAL A 223 5.44 -6.40 -1.82
C VAL A 223 4.48 -7.54 -2.12
N ASP A 224 3.46 -7.69 -1.28
CA ASP A 224 2.32 -8.58 -1.51
C ASP A 224 1.18 -7.81 -2.20
N GLU A 225 0.32 -8.54 -2.93
CA GLU A 225 -0.82 -7.99 -3.70
C GLU A 225 -0.44 -6.81 -4.62
N TYR A 226 0.66 -6.96 -5.34
CA TYR A 226 1.23 -5.88 -6.17
C TYR A 226 0.27 -5.34 -7.25
N GLN A 227 -0.72 -6.12 -7.68
CA GLN A 227 -1.74 -5.69 -8.63
C GLN A 227 -2.62 -4.53 -8.13
N ASP A 228 -2.69 -4.33 -6.81
CA ASP A 228 -3.51 -3.27 -6.20
C ASP A 228 -2.73 -1.95 -6.03
N THR A 229 -1.49 -1.87 -6.50
CA THR A 229 -0.63 -0.69 -6.31
C THR A 229 -1.09 0.50 -7.16
N ASN A 230 -1.18 1.67 -6.53
CA ASN A 230 -1.40 2.94 -7.24
C ASN A 230 -0.08 3.61 -7.65
N HIS A 231 -0.17 4.74 -8.37
CA HIS A 231 1.01 5.43 -8.89
C HIS A 231 1.95 5.94 -7.78
N ALA A 232 1.41 6.51 -6.70
CA ALA A 232 2.21 6.97 -5.56
C ALA A 232 2.96 5.82 -4.86
N GLN A 233 2.29 4.69 -4.64
CA GLN A 233 2.89 3.49 -4.06
C GLN A 233 3.97 2.90 -4.98
N TYR A 234 3.71 2.83 -6.28
CA TYR A 234 4.69 2.40 -7.28
C TYR A 234 5.93 3.29 -7.25
N ARG A 235 5.74 4.62 -7.24
CA ARG A 235 6.85 5.59 -7.21
C ARG A 235 7.68 5.46 -5.92
N LEU A 236 7.02 5.26 -4.79
CA LEU A 236 7.70 4.99 -3.52
C LEU A 236 8.60 3.76 -3.61
N LEU A 237 8.09 2.65 -4.15
CA LEU A 237 8.86 1.42 -4.31
C LEU A 237 10.07 1.62 -5.23
N GLN A 238 9.91 2.35 -6.33
CA GLN A 238 11.03 2.69 -7.21
C GLN A 238 12.11 3.46 -6.45
N LEU A 239 11.75 4.52 -5.74
CA LEU A 239 12.69 5.35 -4.98
C LEU A 239 13.44 4.56 -3.90
N LEU A 240 12.75 3.64 -3.22
CA LEU A 240 13.35 2.79 -2.20
C LEU A 240 14.28 1.73 -2.80
N ALA A 241 13.91 1.14 -3.94
CA ALA A 241 14.65 0.02 -4.51
C ALA A 241 15.74 0.40 -5.53
N GLU A 242 15.75 1.63 -6.05
CA GLU A 242 16.59 2.07 -7.17
C GLU A 242 18.07 1.70 -7.03
N SER A 243 18.64 1.83 -5.83
CA SER A 243 20.09 1.63 -5.61
C SER A 243 20.56 0.16 -5.63
N HIS A 244 19.70 -0.78 -5.24
CA HIS A 244 20.06 -2.20 -5.08
C HIS A 244 19.24 -3.12 -5.98
N GLN A 245 18.11 -2.66 -6.50
CA GLN A 245 17.18 -3.38 -7.37
C GLN A 245 16.60 -4.69 -6.78
N ASN A 246 16.90 -5.01 -5.53
CA ASN A 246 16.32 -6.13 -4.78
C ASN A 246 14.86 -5.85 -4.35
N VAL A 247 13.98 -5.79 -5.33
CA VAL A 247 12.52 -5.71 -5.14
C VAL A 247 11.88 -7.04 -5.53
N CYS A 248 11.04 -7.60 -4.66
CA CYS A 248 10.27 -8.81 -4.92
C CYS A 248 8.79 -8.48 -4.81
N ALA A 249 8.10 -8.44 -5.95
CA ALA A 249 6.66 -8.22 -6.03
C ALA A 249 5.93 -9.55 -6.25
N VAL A 250 4.84 -9.76 -5.54
CA VAL A 250 3.94 -10.90 -5.73
C VAL A 250 2.54 -10.36 -5.99
N GLY A 251 1.87 -10.89 -7.00
CA GLY A 251 0.53 -10.46 -7.34
C GLY A 251 -0.19 -11.43 -8.26
N ASP A 252 -1.48 -11.20 -8.41
CA ASP A 252 -2.34 -11.91 -9.35
C ASP A 252 -3.12 -10.89 -10.20
N PRO A 253 -2.80 -10.73 -11.50
CA PRO A 253 -3.52 -9.77 -12.33
C PRO A 253 -5.02 -10.11 -12.43
N ASP A 254 -5.41 -11.39 -12.30
CA ASP A 254 -6.81 -11.81 -12.32
C ASP A 254 -7.57 -11.40 -11.04
N GLN A 255 -6.86 -10.97 -9.99
CA GLN A 255 -7.45 -10.41 -8.75
C GLN A 255 -7.50 -8.89 -8.74
N CYS A 256 -7.11 -8.21 -9.83
CA CYS A 256 -7.24 -6.75 -9.93
C CYS A 256 -8.70 -6.38 -10.29
N LEU A 257 -9.51 -6.09 -9.27
CA LEU A 257 -10.94 -5.80 -9.44
C LEU A 257 -11.20 -4.30 -9.54
N ILE A 258 -11.00 -3.72 -10.73
CA ILE A 258 -11.30 -2.31 -11.00
C ILE A 258 -12.80 -2.07 -11.22
N ALA A 259 -13.28 -0.83 -11.11
CA ALA A 259 -14.67 -0.47 -11.39
C ALA A 259 -15.13 -1.01 -12.76
N GLY A 260 -16.33 -1.59 -12.81
CA GLY A 260 -16.86 -2.29 -13.99
C GLY A 260 -16.46 -3.77 -14.09
N THR A 261 -15.59 -4.29 -13.22
CA THR A 261 -15.27 -5.72 -13.17
C THR A 261 -16.51 -6.52 -12.80
N MET A 262 -16.89 -7.49 -13.63
CA MET A 262 -18.06 -8.34 -13.40
C MET A 262 -17.71 -9.50 -12.48
N VAL A 263 -18.25 -9.48 -11.25
CA VAL A 263 -18.09 -10.54 -10.25
C VAL A 263 -19.19 -11.57 -10.43
N THR A 264 -18.82 -12.85 -10.49
CA THR A 264 -19.78 -13.97 -10.49
C THR A 264 -20.26 -14.23 -9.06
N MET A 265 -21.56 -14.15 -8.84
CA MET A 265 -22.23 -14.41 -7.57
C MET A 265 -22.37 -15.92 -7.34
N ALA A 266 -22.64 -16.34 -6.09
CA ALA A 266 -22.80 -17.76 -5.75
C ALA A 266 -23.95 -18.45 -6.50
N ASP A 267 -24.98 -17.69 -6.90
CA ASP A 267 -26.11 -18.17 -7.70
C ASP A 267 -25.83 -18.21 -9.22
N GLY A 268 -24.60 -17.87 -9.63
CA GLY A 268 -24.16 -17.83 -11.03
C GLY A 268 -24.51 -16.54 -11.77
N THR A 269 -25.25 -15.61 -11.15
CA THR A 269 -25.46 -14.27 -11.72
C THR A 269 -24.16 -13.47 -11.71
N LYS A 270 -24.11 -12.38 -12.47
CA LYS A 270 -22.97 -11.46 -12.47
C LYS A 270 -23.38 -10.08 -12.03
N LYS A 271 -22.53 -9.45 -11.23
CA LYS A 271 -22.75 -8.12 -10.68
C LYS A 271 -21.46 -7.30 -10.80
N PRO A 272 -21.53 -6.02 -11.22
CA PRO A 272 -20.35 -5.15 -11.19
C PRO A 272 -19.77 -5.05 -9.77
N ILE A 273 -18.44 -5.01 -9.64
CA ILE A 273 -17.74 -5.00 -8.35
C ILE A 273 -18.20 -3.84 -7.47
N GLU A 274 -18.47 -2.66 -8.05
CA GLU A 274 -18.96 -1.47 -7.35
C GLU A 274 -20.33 -1.64 -6.68
N HIS A 275 -21.07 -2.68 -7.07
CA HIS A 275 -22.36 -3.00 -6.47
C HIS A 275 -22.26 -4.17 -5.48
N VAL A 276 -21.15 -4.91 -5.44
CA VAL A 276 -20.96 -6.03 -4.50
C VAL A 276 -20.88 -5.46 -3.08
N CYS A 277 -21.72 -5.96 -2.19
CA CYS A 277 -21.89 -5.44 -0.84
C CYS A 277 -21.40 -6.44 0.21
N VAL A 278 -21.02 -5.95 1.40
CA VAL A 278 -20.81 -6.81 2.57
C VAL A 278 -22.07 -7.62 2.83
N GLY A 279 -21.91 -8.94 2.93
CA GLY A 279 -22.99 -9.90 3.10
C GLY A 279 -23.38 -10.64 1.83
N ASP A 280 -23.04 -10.13 0.64
CA ASP A 280 -23.26 -10.84 -0.62
C ASP A 280 -22.48 -12.16 -0.64
N GLU A 281 -23.00 -13.17 -1.33
CA GLU A 281 -22.29 -14.43 -1.60
C GLU A 281 -21.75 -14.42 -3.03
N VAL A 282 -20.43 -14.49 -3.14
CA VAL A 282 -19.70 -14.52 -4.42
C VAL A 282 -19.14 -15.90 -4.69
N LEU A 283 -19.00 -16.27 -5.95
CA LEU A 283 -18.33 -17.49 -6.35
C LEU A 283 -16.81 -17.27 -6.21
N SER A 284 -16.17 -17.99 -5.30
CA SER A 284 -14.75 -17.85 -4.99
C SER A 284 -13.99 -19.15 -5.16
N CYS A 285 -12.70 -19.05 -5.49
CA CYS A 285 -11.80 -20.20 -5.56
C CYS A 285 -11.49 -20.70 -4.14
N LEU A 286 -11.77 -21.96 -3.86
CA LEU A 286 -11.47 -22.63 -2.59
C LEU A 286 -10.08 -23.28 -2.59
N GLY A 287 -9.32 -23.13 -3.68
CA GLY A 287 -8.05 -23.83 -3.93
C GLY A 287 -8.23 -25.12 -4.75
N SER A 288 -7.13 -25.61 -5.32
CA SER A 288 -7.08 -26.87 -6.09
C SER A 288 -8.07 -26.97 -7.26
N GLY A 289 -8.46 -25.83 -7.83
CA GLY A 289 -9.41 -25.76 -8.96
C GLY A 289 -10.89 -25.83 -8.57
N ALA A 290 -11.22 -25.89 -7.28
CA ALA A 290 -12.61 -25.88 -6.80
C ALA A 290 -13.13 -24.45 -6.60
N PHE A 291 -14.40 -24.23 -6.95
CA PHE A 291 -15.13 -22.99 -6.68
C PHE A 291 -16.31 -23.25 -5.75
N GLY A 292 -16.62 -22.29 -4.90
CA GLY A 292 -17.77 -22.36 -4.01
C GLY A 292 -18.22 -20.99 -3.50
N PRO A 293 -19.38 -20.93 -2.82
CA PRO A 293 -19.89 -19.70 -2.25
C PRO A 293 -18.95 -19.17 -1.15
N ALA A 294 -18.61 -17.89 -1.24
CA ALA A 294 -17.87 -17.18 -0.20
C ALA A 294 -18.58 -15.86 0.11
N ARG A 295 -18.74 -15.58 1.41
CA ARG A 295 -19.40 -14.36 1.86
C ARG A 295 -18.44 -13.17 1.82
N VAL A 296 -18.87 -12.09 1.21
CA VAL A 296 -18.15 -10.81 1.21
C VAL A 296 -18.19 -10.25 2.63
N THR A 297 -17.02 -10.18 3.26
CA THR A 297 -16.91 -9.73 4.66
C THR A 297 -16.56 -8.25 4.77
N ARG A 298 -16.02 -7.66 3.70
CA ARG A 298 -15.58 -6.27 3.58
C ARG A 298 -15.69 -5.83 2.12
N THR A 299 -15.97 -4.55 1.91
CA THR A 299 -15.96 -3.83 0.63
C THR A 299 -15.09 -2.60 0.79
#